data_AF-A0A956PC59-F1
#
_entry.id   AF-A0A956PC59-F1
#
_cell.length_a   1.000
_cell.length_b   1.000
_cell.length_c   1.000
_cell.angle_alpha   90.00
_cell.angle_beta   90.00
_cell.angle_gamma   90.00
#
_symmetry.space_group_name_H-M   'P 1'
#
loop_
_entity.id
_entity.type
_entity.pdbx_description
1 polymer ?
#
loop_
_entity_poly.entity_id
_entity_poly.type
_entity_poly.pdbx_seq_one_letter_code
_entity_poly.pdbx_strand_id
1 'polypeptide(L)'
;MSGTRRRLNDDERTIVEAIAEIVAPQDPDGPIRTSEPVDAADATAAIVEAMPPHVQTLTLLGFRLLDLLPLAILGAPRRMHRLDVATRTRYLTKLADHPLYGLRMLFKGSAGLVMSAYFADPRVHAAIGYLPERGPGWPAEPGEGARRFAEERR
;
A
#
# COMPACT_ATOMS: atom_id res chain seq x y z
N MET A 1 -28.63 -7.61 -6.08
CA MET A 1 -28.50 -6.63 -4.98
C MET A 1 -27.37 -5.69 -5.33
N SER A 2 -27.67 -4.45 -5.75
CA SER A 2 -26.65 -3.43 -5.99
C SER A 2 -26.09 -2.98 -4.65
N GLY A 3 -24.99 -3.60 -4.21
CA GLY A 3 -24.25 -3.13 -3.04
C GLY A 3 -23.67 -1.76 -3.34
N THR A 4 -23.99 -0.77 -2.52
CA THR A 4 -23.42 0.58 -2.61
C THR A 4 -21.89 0.48 -2.53
N ARG A 5 -21.22 0.82 -3.64
CA ARG A 5 -19.76 0.88 -3.72
C ARG A 5 -19.26 1.99 -2.80
N ARG A 6 -18.57 1.65 -1.72
CA ARG A 6 -17.98 2.63 -0.80
C ARG A 6 -16.55 2.94 -1.27
N ARG A 7 -16.32 4.18 -1.66
CA ARG A 7 -14.98 4.71 -1.91
C ARG A 7 -14.30 5.11 -0.58
N LEU A 8 -12.98 5.06 -0.56
CA LEU A 8 -12.20 5.69 0.52
C LEU A 8 -12.47 7.20 0.53
N ASN A 9 -12.62 7.78 1.71
CA ASN A 9 -12.66 9.23 1.85
C ASN A 9 -11.25 9.85 1.86
N ASP A 10 -11.15 11.17 1.78
CA ASP A 10 -9.85 11.86 1.66
C ASP A 10 -8.88 11.58 2.82
N ASP A 11 -9.40 11.43 4.05
CA ASP A 11 -8.60 11.10 5.24
C ASP A 11 -8.05 9.66 5.15
N GLU A 12 -8.89 8.70 4.76
CA GLU A 12 -8.50 7.31 4.53
C GLU A 12 -7.47 7.19 3.41
N ARG A 13 -7.62 7.95 2.32
CA ARG A 13 -6.63 8.02 1.23
C ARG A 13 -5.30 8.54 1.73
N THR A 14 -5.30 9.64 2.48
CA THR A 14 -4.09 10.25 3.05
C THR A 14 -3.37 9.27 3.99
N ILE A 15 -4.12 8.49 4.77
CA ILE A 15 -3.55 7.45 5.64
C ILE A 15 -2.89 6.34 4.81
N VAL A 16 -3.56 5.87 3.75
CA VAL A 16 -3.03 4.81 2.87
C VAL A 16 -1.77 5.28 2.17
N GLU A 17 -1.75 6.49 1.61
CA GLU A 17 -0.57 7.10 1.00
C GLU A 17 0.58 7.23 2.01
N ALA A 18 0.25 7.64 3.24
CA ALA A 18 1.25 7.76 4.30
C ALA A 18 1.89 6.42 4.68
N ILE A 19 1.14 5.31 4.62
CA ILE A 19 1.67 3.95 4.80
C ILE A 19 2.51 3.56 3.58
N ALA A 20 2.01 3.79 2.37
CA ALA A 20 2.67 3.46 1.11
C ALA A 20 4.05 4.10 1.00
N GLU A 21 4.19 5.36 1.42
CA GLU A 21 5.47 6.08 1.46
C GLU A 21 6.54 5.37 2.30
N ILE A 22 6.15 4.51 3.26
CA ILE A 22 7.10 3.79 4.11
C ILE A 22 7.28 2.34 3.67
N VAL A 23 6.21 1.67 3.24
CA VAL A 23 6.26 0.23 2.96
C VAL A 23 6.63 -0.07 1.51
N ALA A 24 6.29 0.81 0.56
CA ALA A 24 6.65 0.61 -0.83
C ALA A 24 8.16 0.86 -1.03
N PRO A 25 8.82 0.12 -1.94
CA PRO A 25 10.24 0.31 -2.23
C PRO A 25 10.55 1.75 -2.64
N GLN A 26 11.38 2.44 -1.85
CA GLN A 26 11.80 3.84 -2.09
C GLN A 26 13.11 3.90 -2.90
N ASP A 27 13.23 3.11 -3.95
CA ASP A 27 14.45 3.07 -4.76
C ASP A 27 14.37 4.17 -5.85
N PRO A 28 15.26 5.19 -5.82
CA PRO A 28 15.26 6.28 -6.81
C PRO A 28 15.64 5.82 -8.23
N ASP A 29 16.36 4.70 -8.32
CA ASP A 29 16.68 3.98 -9.57
C ASP A 29 15.76 2.77 -9.76
N GLY A 30 14.85 2.58 -8.82
CA GLY A 30 13.81 1.58 -8.84
C GLY A 30 12.81 1.86 -9.96
N PRO A 31 12.08 0.81 -10.36
CA PRO A 31 11.23 0.88 -11.53
C PRO A 31 10.05 1.82 -11.43
N ILE A 32 9.61 2.10 -10.21
CA ILE A 32 8.67 3.16 -9.92
C ILE A 32 9.29 4.00 -8.82
N ARG A 33 9.64 5.24 -9.15
CA ARG A 33 9.89 6.25 -8.14
C ARG A 33 8.58 6.43 -7.40
N THR A 34 8.54 6.11 -6.12
CA THR A 34 7.41 6.32 -5.21
C THR A 34 6.94 7.78 -5.12
N SER A 35 7.67 8.71 -5.71
CA SER A 35 7.24 10.10 -5.97
C SER A 35 6.21 10.23 -7.10
N GLU A 36 6.13 9.26 -8.01
CA GLU A 36 4.95 9.10 -8.85
C GLU A 36 3.91 8.37 -8.02
N PRO A 37 2.70 8.91 -7.85
CA PRO A 37 1.63 8.17 -7.24
C PRO A 37 1.37 6.94 -8.11
N VAL A 38 1.96 5.81 -7.74
CA VAL A 38 1.16 4.60 -7.73
C VAL A 38 -0.05 5.01 -6.94
N ASP A 39 -1.22 4.93 -7.57
CA ASP A 39 -2.47 5.36 -6.95
C ASP A 39 -2.84 4.31 -5.90
N ALA A 40 -1.97 4.15 -4.89
CA ALA A 40 -2.04 3.14 -3.85
C ALA A 40 -3.34 3.34 -3.07
N ALA A 41 -3.80 4.59 -2.95
CA ALA A 41 -5.13 4.91 -2.46
C ALA A 41 -6.23 4.32 -3.36
N ASP A 42 -6.22 4.53 -4.69
CA ASP A 42 -7.23 3.97 -5.59
C ASP A 42 -7.17 2.44 -5.70
N ALA A 43 -5.98 1.86 -5.82
CA ALA A 43 -5.80 0.41 -5.88
C ALA A 43 -6.19 -0.24 -4.54
N THR A 44 -5.82 0.35 -3.39
CA THR A 44 -6.31 -0.10 -2.08
C THR A 44 -7.82 0.07 -1.98
N ALA A 45 -8.40 1.16 -2.50
CA ALA A 45 -9.84 1.38 -2.53
C ALA A 45 -10.55 0.27 -3.33
N ALA A 46 -10.03 -0.10 -4.50
CA ALA A 46 -10.57 -1.16 -5.32
C ALA A 46 -10.49 -2.53 -4.61
N ILE A 47 -9.37 -2.82 -3.94
CA ILE A 47 -9.21 -4.05 -3.14
C ILE A 47 -10.22 -4.07 -1.98
N VAL A 48 -10.34 -2.96 -1.24
CA VAL A 48 -11.32 -2.84 -0.14
C VAL A 48 -12.74 -2.98 -0.66
N GLU A 49 -13.10 -2.33 -1.76
CA GLU A 49 -14.44 -2.39 -2.34
C GLU A 49 -14.85 -3.83 -2.72
N ALA A 50 -13.88 -4.66 -3.12
CA ALA A 50 -14.11 -6.07 -3.43
C ALA A 50 -14.29 -6.97 -2.19
N MET A 51 -13.98 -6.49 -0.98
CA MET A 51 -14.12 -7.29 0.24
C MET A 51 -15.59 -7.42 0.70
N PRO A 52 -15.93 -8.44 1.51
CA PRO A 52 -17.22 -8.49 2.21
C PRO A 52 -17.43 -7.27 3.13
N PRO A 53 -18.67 -6.75 3.30
CA PRO A 53 -18.93 -5.48 4.00
C PRO A 53 -18.36 -5.36 5.43
N HIS A 54 -18.36 -6.45 6.19
CA HIS A 54 -17.79 -6.47 7.53
C HIS A 54 -16.26 -6.35 7.51
N VAL A 55 -15.59 -7.00 6.54
CA VAL A 55 -14.14 -6.90 6.34
C VAL A 55 -13.75 -5.50 5.87
N GLN A 56 -14.55 -4.88 4.99
CA GLN A 56 -14.36 -3.47 4.62
C GLN A 56 -14.33 -2.57 5.85
N THR A 57 -15.36 -2.70 6.69
CA THR A 57 -15.49 -1.89 7.90
C THR A 57 -14.31 -2.08 8.85
N LEU A 58 -13.90 -3.34 9.08
CA LEU A 58 -12.75 -3.64 9.92
C LEU A 58 -11.44 -3.11 9.34
N THR A 59 -11.25 -3.19 8.03
CA THR A 59 -10.06 -2.67 7.35
C THR A 59 -9.95 -1.16 7.48
N LEU A 60 -11.05 -0.44 7.22
CA LEU A 60 -11.09 1.02 7.35
C LEU A 60 -10.92 1.48 8.80
N LEU A 61 -11.53 0.77 9.75
CA LEU A 61 -11.29 1.00 11.17
C LEU A 61 -9.82 0.75 11.52
N GLY A 62 -9.21 -0.29 10.94
CA GLY A 62 -7.79 -0.58 11.08
C GLY A 62 -6.90 0.57 10.65
N PHE A 63 -7.12 1.14 9.46
CA PHE A 63 -6.37 2.32 9.01
C PHE A 63 -6.53 3.51 9.95
N ARG A 64 -7.74 3.79 10.43
CA ARG A 64 -7.98 4.87 11.40
C ARG A 64 -7.29 4.62 12.73
N LEU A 65 -7.28 3.38 13.21
CA LEU A 65 -6.55 3.01 14.43
C LEU A 65 -5.05 3.21 14.26
N LEU A 66 -4.48 2.76 13.13
CA LEU A 66 -3.07 3.00 12.81
C LEU A 66 -2.72 4.49 12.80
N ASP A 67 -3.63 5.34 12.35
CA ASP A 67 -3.40 6.77 12.30
C ASP A 67 -3.44 7.46 13.68
N LEU A 68 -4.20 6.91 14.63
CA LEU A 68 -4.39 7.48 15.98
C LEU A 68 -3.41 6.94 17.02
N LEU A 69 -2.84 5.75 16.80
CA LEU A 69 -1.94 5.07 17.72
C LEU A 69 -0.56 5.74 17.97
N PRO A 70 -0.02 6.68 17.17
CA PRO A 70 1.23 7.35 17.51
C PRO A 70 1.22 8.04 18.88
N LEU A 71 0.05 8.50 19.35
CA LEU A 71 -0.09 9.06 20.69
C LEU A 71 0.26 8.04 21.77
N ALA A 72 -0.24 6.81 21.65
CA ALA A 72 0.01 5.76 22.63
C ALA A 72 1.43 5.18 22.54
N ILE A 73 1.99 5.07 21.32
CA ILE A 73 3.25 4.36 21.07
C ILE A 73 4.47 5.28 21.14
N LEU A 74 4.34 6.53 20.68
CA LEU A 74 5.43 7.50 20.66
C LEU A 74 5.24 8.66 21.65
N GLY A 75 4.08 8.78 22.30
CA GLY A 75 3.73 9.99 23.06
C GLY A 75 3.53 11.22 22.17
N ALA A 76 3.36 11.04 20.85
CA ALA A 76 3.23 12.12 19.90
C ALA A 76 1.76 12.53 19.74
N PRO A 77 1.36 13.79 20.03
CA PRO A 77 -0.04 14.22 19.95
C PRO A 77 -0.55 14.44 18.51
N ARG A 78 0.09 13.82 17.52
CA ARG A 78 -0.22 13.99 16.10
C ARG A 78 -0.59 12.65 15.47
N ARG A 79 -1.56 12.71 14.56
CA ARG A 79 -1.94 11.61 13.67
C ARG A 79 -0.76 11.17 12.82
N MET A 80 -0.68 9.88 12.50
CA MET A 80 0.43 9.26 11.77
C MET A 80 0.69 9.94 10.42
N HIS A 81 -0.35 10.20 9.64
CA HIS A 81 -0.19 10.84 8.32
C HIS A 81 0.34 12.28 8.39
N ARG A 82 0.27 12.92 9.57
CA ARG A 82 0.80 14.27 9.81
C ARG A 82 2.21 14.28 10.40
N LEU A 83 2.78 13.10 10.66
CA LEU A 83 4.18 12.96 11.06
C LEU A 83 5.07 13.10 9.84
N ASP A 84 6.27 13.64 10.05
CA ASP A 84 7.33 13.58 9.04
C ASP A 84 7.72 12.11 8.75
N VAL A 85 8.33 11.90 7.59
CA VAL A 85 8.68 10.57 7.07
C VAL A 85 9.56 9.78 8.05
N ALA A 86 10.55 10.43 8.68
CA ALA A 86 11.46 9.77 9.60
C ALA A 86 10.74 9.31 10.88
N THR A 87 9.87 10.16 11.44
CA THR A 87 9.07 9.82 12.62
C THR A 87 8.03 8.74 12.29
N ARG A 88 7.41 8.80 11.11
CA ARG A 88 6.47 7.77 10.64
C ARG A 88 7.16 6.42 10.44
N THR A 89 8.36 6.41 9.86
CA THR A 89 9.19 5.20 9.72
C THR A 89 9.43 4.57 11.09
N ARG A 90 9.94 5.35 12.05
CA ARG A 90 10.20 4.87 13.42
C ARG A 90 8.93 4.37 14.11
N TYR A 91 7.79 5.03 13.90
CA TYR A 91 6.50 4.60 14.42
C TYR A 91 6.11 3.22 13.88
N LEU A 92 6.11 3.04 12.55
CA LEU A 92 5.70 1.80 11.90
C LEU A 92 6.68 0.65 12.19
N THR A 93 7.99 0.92 12.27
CA THR A 93 8.98 -0.07 12.72
C THR A 93 8.68 -0.54 14.15
N LYS A 94 8.44 0.38 15.10
CA LYS A 94 8.05 -0.01 16.47
C LYS A 94 6.76 -0.82 16.51
N LEU A 95 5.81 -0.49 15.65
CA LEU A 95 4.54 -1.20 15.57
C LEU A 95 4.71 -2.62 15.01
N ALA A 96 5.63 -2.81 14.05
CA ALA A 96 5.98 -4.11 13.49
C ALA A 96 6.56 -5.06 14.55
N ASP A 97 7.34 -4.51 15.49
CA ASP A 97 8.03 -5.24 16.56
C ASP A 97 7.28 -5.21 17.91
N HIS A 98 6.05 -4.68 17.93
CA HIS A 98 5.29 -4.47 19.16
C HIS A 98 4.95 -5.80 19.88
N PRO A 99 5.02 -5.90 21.22
CA PRO A 99 4.74 -7.16 21.93
C PRO A 99 3.30 -7.66 21.78
N LEU A 100 2.35 -6.74 21.58
CA LEU A 100 0.94 -7.09 21.34
C LEU A 100 0.72 -7.62 19.92
N TYR A 101 0.39 -8.90 19.81
CA TYR A 101 0.14 -9.59 18.54
C TYR A 101 -0.86 -8.84 17.64
N GLY A 102 -1.97 -8.36 18.21
CA GLY A 102 -3.00 -7.64 17.45
C GLY A 102 -2.49 -6.38 16.76
N LEU A 103 -1.61 -5.61 17.41
CA LEU A 103 -1.02 -4.40 16.83
C LEU A 103 -0.06 -4.72 15.68
N ARG A 104 0.76 -5.77 15.84
CA ARG A 104 1.61 -6.24 14.74
C ARG A 104 0.79 -6.72 13.56
N MET A 105 -0.28 -7.48 13.80
CA MET A 105 -1.14 -8.01 12.74
C MET A 105 -1.91 -6.90 12.03
N LEU A 106 -2.37 -5.89 12.78
CA LEU A 106 -2.97 -4.69 12.20
C LEU A 106 -2.00 -4.02 11.22
N PHE A 107 -0.77 -3.75 11.66
CA PHE A 107 0.26 -3.17 10.78
C PHE A 107 0.56 -4.06 9.57
N LYS A 108 0.87 -5.34 9.79
CA LYS A 108 1.22 -6.27 8.71
C LYS A 108 0.08 -6.45 7.71
N GLY A 109 -1.17 -6.49 8.17
CA GLY A 109 -2.35 -6.56 7.32
C GLY A 109 -2.49 -5.32 6.44
N SER A 110 -2.40 -4.13 7.04
CA SER A 110 -2.44 -2.87 6.30
C SER A 110 -1.28 -2.72 5.31
N ALA A 111 -0.05 -3.02 5.74
CA ALA A 111 1.13 -3.01 4.87
C ALA A 111 0.99 -4.02 3.72
N GLY A 112 0.46 -5.22 3.98
CA GLY A 112 0.21 -6.23 2.97
C GLY A 112 -0.81 -5.78 1.92
N LEU A 113 -1.88 -5.09 2.32
CA LEU A 113 -2.85 -4.51 1.39
C LEU A 113 -2.21 -3.43 0.50
N VAL A 114 -1.44 -2.52 1.10
CA VAL A 114 -0.76 -1.45 0.38
C VAL A 114 0.30 -2.01 -0.57
N MET A 115 1.05 -3.02 -0.15
CA MET A 115 2.01 -3.71 -1.02
C MET A 115 1.32 -4.49 -2.14
N SER A 116 0.15 -5.08 -1.88
CA SER A 116 -0.64 -5.73 -2.93
C SER A 116 -1.11 -4.71 -3.97
N ALA A 117 -1.54 -3.53 -3.53
CA ALA A 117 -1.87 -2.41 -4.41
C ALA A 117 -0.66 -1.94 -5.23
N TYR A 118 0.53 -1.86 -4.60
CA TYR A 118 1.77 -1.53 -5.29
C TYR A 118 2.10 -2.56 -6.38
N PHE A 119 2.09 -3.85 -6.06
CA PHE A 119 2.39 -4.90 -7.03
C PHE A 119 1.29 -5.07 -8.10
N ALA A 120 0.06 -4.64 -7.84
CA ALA A 120 -1.00 -4.68 -8.85
C ALA A 120 -0.78 -3.68 -10.01
N ASP A 121 0.09 -2.68 -9.84
CA ASP A 121 0.37 -1.69 -10.89
C ASP A 121 1.13 -2.37 -12.07
N PRO A 122 0.60 -2.29 -13.31
CA PRO A 122 1.25 -2.85 -14.50
C PRO A 122 2.67 -2.35 -14.74
N ARG A 123 2.99 -1.12 -14.30
CA ARG A 123 4.34 -0.56 -14.38
C ARG A 123 5.30 -1.34 -13.47
N VAL A 124 4.87 -1.73 -12.26
CA VAL A 124 5.68 -2.57 -11.35
C VAL A 124 5.88 -3.93 -12.00
N HIS A 125 4.83 -4.53 -12.55
CA HIS A 125 4.94 -5.81 -13.26
C HIS A 125 5.94 -5.76 -14.42
N ALA A 126 5.81 -4.79 -15.32
CA ALA A 126 6.70 -4.65 -16.48
C ALA A 126 8.17 -4.51 -16.07
N ALA A 127 8.40 -3.78 -14.98
CA ALA A 127 9.71 -3.54 -14.42
C ALA A 127 10.37 -4.74 -13.75
N ILE A 128 9.60 -5.51 -12.97
CA ILE A 128 10.12 -6.73 -12.33
C ILE A 128 10.15 -7.91 -13.30
N GLY A 129 9.85 -7.68 -14.59
CA GLY A 129 9.79 -8.72 -15.62
C GLY A 129 8.60 -9.67 -15.43
N TYR A 130 7.55 -9.27 -14.72
CA TYR A 130 6.33 -10.06 -14.61
C TYR A 130 5.47 -9.89 -15.86
N LEU A 131 5.29 -10.98 -16.61
CA LEU A 131 4.41 -11.06 -17.78
C LEU A 131 3.18 -11.91 -17.42
N PRO A 132 2.01 -11.31 -17.15
CA PRO A 132 0.82 -12.04 -16.68
C PRO A 132 0.35 -13.12 -17.68
N GLU A 133 0.62 -12.93 -18.97
CA GLU A 133 0.25 -13.87 -20.04
C GLU A 133 1.04 -15.18 -20.02
N ARG A 134 2.22 -15.21 -19.39
CA ARG A 134 3.08 -16.40 -19.34
C ARG A 134 2.77 -17.34 -18.16
N GLY A 135 1.83 -16.95 -17.29
CA GLY A 135 1.50 -17.69 -16.07
C GLY A 135 2.62 -17.67 -15.02
N PRO A 136 2.35 -18.14 -13.79
CA PRO A 136 3.35 -18.17 -12.73
C PRO A 136 4.52 -19.11 -13.08
N GLY A 137 5.77 -18.62 -13.00
CA GLY A 137 6.97 -19.46 -13.05
C GLY A 137 7.85 -19.36 -14.31
N TRP A 138 7.49 -18.53 -15.28
CA TRP A 138 8.38 -18.28 -16.44
C TRP A 138 9.25 -17.04 -16.18
N PRO A 139 10.60 -17.17 -16.14
CA PRO A 139 11.44 -15.99 -16.11
C PRO A 139 11.27 -15.23 -17.43
N ALA A 140 10.81 -13.98 -17.36
CA ALA A 140 11.00 -13.08 -18.48
C ALA A 140 12.47 -12.70 -18.59
N GLU A 141 12.95 -12.48 -19.80
CA GLU A 141 14.26 -11.88 -20.00
C GLU A 141 14.26 -10.48 -19.32
N PRO A 142 15.30 -10.12 -18.54
CA PRO A 142 15.39 -8.80 -17.93
C PRO A 142 15.15 -7.67 -18.96
N GLY A 143 14.16 -6.82 -18.70
CA GLY A 143 13.80 -5.69 -19.57
C GLY A 143 12.90 -6.03 -20.76
N GLU A 144 12.43 -7.26 -20.92
CA GLU A 144 11.44 -7.64 -21.95
C GLU A 144 10.07 -6.95 -21.70
N GLY A 145 9.62 -6.91 -20.43
CA GLY A 145 8.38 -6.24 -20.05
C GLY A 145 8.41 -4.73 -20.31
N ALA A 146 9.53 -4.07 -20.00
CA ALA A 146 9.72 -2.64 -20.24
C ALA A 146 9.70 -2.28 -21.74
N ARG A 147 10.27 -3.13 -22.61
CA ARG A 147 10.24 -2.93 -24.08
C ARG A 147 8.83 -3.03 -24.64
N ARG A 148 8.06 -4.06 -24.26
CA ARG A 148 6.65 -4.21 -24.68
C ARG A 148 5.79 -3.03 -24.26
N PHE A 149 5.91 -2.59 -23.00
CA PHE A 149 5.15 -1.44 -22.51
C PHE A 149 5.45 -0.14 -23.29
N ALA A 150 6.69 0.04 -23.75
CA ALA A 150 7.07 1.18 -24.58
C ALA A 150 6.52 1.10 -26.02
N GLU A 151 6.33 -0.11 -26.56
CA GLU A 151 5.75 -0.34 -27.89
C GLU A 151 4.24 -0.14 -27.92
N GLU A 152 3.50 -0.55 -26.87
CA GLU A 152 2.04 -0.41 -26.77
C GLU A 152 1.55 1.04 -26.63
N ARG A 153 2.43 1.98 -26.30
CA ARG A 153 2.10 3.41 -26.16
C ARG A 153 2.34 4.25 -27.42
N ARG A 154 2.76 3.66 -28.54
CA ARG A 154 2.88 4.34 -29.84
C ARG A 154 1.61 4.20 -30.67
#